data_AF-A0A662BRH7-F1
#
_entry.id   AF-A0A662BRH7-F1
#
_cell.length_a   1.000
_cell.length_b   1.000
_cell.length_c   1.000
_cell.angle_alpha   90.00
_cell.angle_beta   90.00
_cell.angle_gamma   90.00
#
_symmetry.space_group_name_H-M   'P 1'
#
loop_
_entity.id
_entity.type
_entity.pdbx_description
1 polymer ?
#
loop_
_entity_poly.entity_id
_entity_poly.type
_entity_poly.pdbx_seq_one_letter_code
_entity_poly.pdbx_strand_id
1 'polypeptide(L)' 'YVDSTLYFTFKNKGTGYKEWPYDKRFHLLLNVAVGGNWGAVEGVDDRIFPQEMIIDYVRVYKKTE' A
#
# COMPACT_ATOMS: atom_id res chain seq x y z
N TYR A 1 -8.10 6.38 -0.73
CA TYR A 1 -9.39 6.51 -0.06
C TYR A 1 -9.41 5.55 1.11
N VAL A 2 -10.07 5.91 2.21
CA VAL A 2 -10.42 5.01 3.32
C VAL A 2 -11.91 5.21 3.54
N ASP A 3 -12.70 4.14 3.52
CA ASP A 3 -14.16 4.21 3.63
C ASP A 3 -14.79 5.25 2.69
N SER A 4 -14.41 5.20 1.41
CA SER A 4 -14.84 6.14 0.36
C SER A 4 -14.44 7.61 0.56
N THR A 5 -13.66 7.94 1.58
CA THR A 5 -13.16 9.29 1.84
C THR A 5 -11.76 9.48 1.26
N LEU A 6 -11.54 10.56 0.51
CA LEU A 6 -10.22 10.86 -0.07
C LEU A 6 -9.23 11.26 1.03
N TYR A 7 -8.23 10.43 1.27
CA TYR A 7 -7.18 10.67 2.28
C TYR A 7 -5.94 11.38 1.72
N PHE A 8 -5.51 11.01 0.51
CA PHE A 8 -4.30 11.56 -0.12
C PHE A 8 -4.40 11.51 -1.65
N THR A 9 -3.71 12.44 -2.32
CA THR A 9 -3.56 12.46 -3.78
C THR A 9 -2.14 12.86 -4.17
N PHE A 10 -1.54 12.10 -5.08
CA PHE A 10 -0.29 12.45 -5.75
C PHE A 10 -0.57 12.77 -7.22
N LYS A 11 -0.31 14.02 -7.64
CA LYS A 11 -0.60 14.50 -9.00
C LYS A 11 0.65 14.39 -9.88
N ASN A 12 0.48 13.90 -11.11
CA ASN A 12 1.54 13.92 -12.12
C ASN A 12 1.88 15.38 -12.48
N LYS A 13 3.13 15.78 -12.29
CA LYS A 13 3.62 17.13 -12.62
C LYS A 13 4.15 17.24 -14.05
N GLY A 14 4.22 16.15 -14.81
CA GLY A 14 4.75 16.14 -16.18
C GLY A 14 6.28 16.22 -16.26
N THR A 15 6.98 16.00 -15.14
CA THR A 15 8.44 16.11 -14.98
C THR A 15 9.18 14.80 -15.34
N GLY A 16 8.46 13.81 -15.85
CA GLY A 16 9.01 12.55 -16.35
C GLY A 16 9.10 11.42 -15.31
N TYR A 17 9.69 10.30 -15.73
CA TYR A 17 9.58 9.02 -15.01
C TYR A 17 10.17 9.00 -13.60
N LYS A 18 11.14 9.89 -13.29
CA LYS A 18 11.77 9.96 -11.97
C LYS A 18 10.78 10.38 -10.89
N GLU A 19 9.82 11.22 -11.24
CA GLU A 19 8.74 11.65 -10.36
C GLU A 19 7.44 10.87 -10.62
N TRP A 20 7.23 10.40 -11.86
CA TRP A 20 6.03 9.68 -12.27
C TRP A 20 6.34 8.33 -12.96
N PRO A 21 6.74 7.28 -12.22
CA PRO A 21 7.02 5.96 -12.79
C PRO A 21 5.76 5.08 -12.98
N TYR A 22 4.55 5.67 -12.97
CA TYR A 22 3.28 4.94 -12.86
C TYR A 22 2.62 4.57 -14.19
N ASP A 23 3.23 4.93 -15.32
CA ASP A 23 2.70 4.67 -16.68
C ASP A 23 3.14 3.30 -17.24
N LYS A 24 3.08 2.26 -16.41
CA LYS A 24 3.42 0.87 -16.77
C LYS A 24 2.55 -0.10 -15.98
N ARG A 25 2.65 -1.40 -16.29
CA ARG A 25 1.94 -2.44 -15.52
C ARG A 25 2.58 -2.63 -14.14
N PHE A 26 1.73 -2.73 -13.13
CA PHE A 26 2.08 -3.11 -11.76
C PHE A 26 1.23 -4.31 -11.33
N HIS A 27 1.63 -4.95 -10.24
CA HIS A 27 0.87 -5.98 -9.55
C HIS A 27 0.61 -5.55 -8.11
N LEU A 28 -0.41 -6.11 -7.48
CA LEU A 28 -0.70 -5.88 -6.06
C LEU A 28 0.21 -6.77 -5.21
N LEU A 29 0.69 -6.23 -4.09
CA LEU A 29 1.40 -6.96 -3.04
C LEU A 29 0.76 -6.61 -1.70
N LEU A 30 0.43 -7.63 -0.91
CA LEU A 30 -0.12 -7.51 0.44
C LEU A 30 0.72 -8.42 1.35
N ASN A 31 1.24 -7.87 2.45
CA ASN A 31 2.07 -8.62 3.40
C ASN A 31 1.93 -8.07 4.81
N VAL A 32 2.18 -8.92 5.81
CA VAL A 32 2.41 -8.50 7.20
C VAL A 32 3.91 -8.59 7.45
N ALA A 33 4.60 -7.45 7.42
CA ALA A 33 6.01 -7.40 7.80
C ALA A 33 6.14 -7.44 9.33
N VAL A 34 7.10 -8.21 9.84
CA VAL A 34 7.42 -8.26 11.27
C VAL A 34 8.78 -7.62 11.49
N GLY A 35 8.77 -6.48 12.19
CA GLY A 35 9.96 -5.72 12.55
C GLY A 35 10.66 -4.99 11.39
N GLY A 36 11.99 -5.09 11.35
CA GLY A 36 12.85 -4.29 10.46
C GLY A 36 13.00 -2.83 10.90
N ASN A 37 13.84 -2.06 10.19
CA ASN A 37 14.17 -0.68 10.57
C ASN A 37 12.97 0.27 10.68
N TRP A 38 11.87 -0.05 9.98
CA TRP A 38 10.65 0.75 10.02
C TRP A 38 9.55 0.12 10.89
N GLY A 39 9.33 -1.19 10.81
CA GLY A 39 8.27 -1.87 11.56
C GLY A 39 8.61 -2.19 13.01
N ALA A 40 9.89 -2.15 13.41
CA ALA A 40 10.36 -2.35 14.79
C ALA A 40 11.19 -1.16 15.28
N VAL A 41 10.81 0.07 14.94
CA VAL A 41 11.44 1.27 15.51
C VAL A 41 11.44 1.23 17.04
N GLU A 42 10.39 0.64 17.64
CA GLU A 42 10.24 0.42 19.08
C GLU A 42 10.45 -1.06 19.50
N GLY A 43 11.04 -1.88 18.63
CA GLY A 43 11.13 -3.33 18.81
C GLY A 43 9.89 -4.11 18.36
N VAL A 44 9.91 -5.43 18.54
CA VAL A 44 8.78 -6.35 18.30
C VAL A 44 8.35 -6.94 19.64
N ASP A 45 7.05 -6.88 19.95
CA ASP A 45 6.51 -7.54 21.15
C ASP A 45 6.12 -8.99 20.82
N ASP A 46 6.92 -9.94 21.28
CA ASP A 46 6.70 -11.37 21.00
C ASP A 46 5.40 -11.94 21.59
N ARG A 47 4.76 -11.24 22.52
CA ARG A 47 3.53 -11.72 23.18
C ARG A 47 2.28 -11.53 22.32
N ILE A 48 2.35 -10.73 21.27
CA ILE A 48 1.17 -10.39 20.45
C ILE A 48 0.88 -11.46 19.39
N PHE A 49 1.80 -12.39 19.16
CA PHE A 49 1.60 -13.40 18.13
C PHE A 49 0.59 -14.48 18.57
N PRO A 50 -0.23 -15.01 17.64
CA PRO A 50 -0.27 -14.70 16.20
C PRO A 50 -1.05 -13.42 15.87
N GLN A 51 -0.76 -12.83 14.70
CA GLN A 51 -1.48 -11.68 14.13
C GLN A 51 -1.87 -11.99 12.69
N GLU A 52 -3.00 -11.44 12.24
CA GLU A 52 -3.60 -11.77 10.94
C GLU A 52 -3.98 -10.50 10.16
N MET A 53 -3.82 -10.56 8.83
CA MET A 53 -4.38 -9.58 7.90
C MET A 53 -5.60 -10.22 7.22
N ILE A 54 -6.79 -9.91 7.74
CA ILE A 54 -8.06 -10.44 7.22
C ILE A 54 -8.50 -9.59 6.02
N ILE A 55 -8.69 -10.23 4.87
CA ILE A 55 -9.09 -9.58 3.62
C ILE A 55 -10.40 -10.23 3.15
N ASP A 56 -11.48 -9.48 3.13
CA ASP A 56 -12.76 -9.94 2.57
C ASP A 56 -12.65 -10.11 1.05
N TYR A 57 -12.19 -9.07 0.35
CA TYR A 57 -11.95 -9.13 -1.09
C TYR A 57 -10.88 -8.16 -1.58
N VAL A 58 -10.32 -8.47 -2.74
CA VAL A 58 -9.54 -7.54 -3.57
C VAL A 58 -10.31 -7.31 -4.87
N ARG A 59 -10.53 -6.05 -5.24
CA ARG A 59 -11.17 -5.66 -6.51
C ARG A 59 -10.28 -4.68 -7.25
N VAL A 60 -10.05 -4.95 -8.54
CA VAL A 60 -9.30 -4.08 -9.45
C VAL A 60 -10.23 -3.64 -10.57
N TYR A 61 -10.33 -2.33 -10.76
CA TYR A 61 -11.19 -1.73 -11.77
C TYR A 61 -10.31 -1.01 -12.80
N LYS A 62 -10.69 -1.13 -14.07
CA LYS A 62 -10.15 -0.31 -15.15
C LYS A 62 -11.17 0.77 -15.45
N LYS A 63 -10.74 2.04 -15.49
CA LYS A 63 -11.59 3.13 -15.97
C LYS A 63 -12.01 2.81 -17.41
N THR A 64 -13.31 2.62 -17.63
CA THR A 64 -13.91 2.59 -18.96
C THR A 64 -13.99 4.00 -19.49
N GLU A 65 -13.83 4.15 -20.80
CA GLU A 65 -14.06 5.42 -21.51
C GLU A 65 -15.53 5.84 -21.43
#